data_AF-A0A2E5W005-F1
#
_entry.id   AF-A0A2E5W005-F1
#
_cell.length_a   1.000
_cell.length_b   1.000
_cell.length_c   1.000
_cell.angle_alpha   90.00
_cell.angle_beta   90.00
_cell.angle_gamma   90.00
#
_symmetry.space_group_name_H-M   'P 1'
#
loop_
_entity.id
_entity.type
_entity.pdbx_description
1 polymer ?
#
loop_
_entity_poly.entity_id
_entity_poly.type
_entity_poly.pdbx_seq_one_letter_code
_entity_poly.pdbx_strand_id
1 'polypeptide(L)'
;WMRDQKKSGDGLKFMQWLYKPGILRRSLWPLVRIGMLRKKELTDGRIVHRMPFRRSLKRDVWEQSQRAYEINEQWKSKQKEGSSLSFGEEDA
;
A
#
# COMPACT_ATOMS: atom_id res chain seq x y z
N TRP A 1 -9.35 -28.23 11.61
CA TRP A 1 -9.42 -29.38 10.69
C TRP A 1 -9.16 -30.72 11.38
N MET A 2 -7.93 -31.14 11.72
CA MET A 2 -7.67 -32.47 12.35
C MET A 2 -8.48 -32.72 13.64
N ARG A 3 -8.64 -31.69 14.47
CA ARG A 3 -9.49 -31.76 15.68
C ARG A 3 -10.98 -31.97 15.37
N ASP A 4 -11.44 -31.42 14.24
CA ASP A 4 -12.84 -31.50 13.80
C ASP A 4 -13.13 -32.84 13.11
N GLN A 5 -12.20 -33.32 12.27
CA GLN A 5 -12.20 -34.68 11.71
C GLN A 5 -12.32 -35.74 12.81
N LYS A 6 -11.54 -35.59 13.90
CA LYS A 6 -11.56 -36.53 15.04
C LYS A 6 -12.90 -36.52 15.80
N LYS A 7 -13.63 -35.40 15.79
CA LYS A 7 -14.87 -35.23 16.58
C LYS A 7 -16.13 -35.55 15.78
N SER A 8 -16.14 -35.18 14.50
CA SER A 8 -17.33 -35.19 13.64
C SER A 8 -17.25 -36.18 12.48
N GLY A 9 -16.07 -36.79 12.24
CA GLY A 9 -15.82 -37.72 11.12
C GLY A 9 -15.71 -37.07 9.74
N ASP A 10 -16.10 -35.80 9.60
CA ASP A 10 -16.15 -35.06 8.34
C ASP A 10 -15.49 -33.68 8.49
N GLY A 11 -14.18 -33.63 8.26
CA GLY A 11 -13.37 -32.43 8.29
C GLY A 11 -13.51 -31.54 7.05
N LEU A 12 -14.23 -31.99 6.01
CA LEU A 12 -14.50 -31.16 4.82
C LEU A 12 -15.46 -30.02 5.16
N LYS A 13 -16.39 -30.21 6.12
CA LYS A 13 -17.25 -29.13 6.63
C LYS A 13 -16.46 -27.98 7.24
N PHE A 14 -15.39 -28.28 7.99
CA PHE A 14 -14.49 -27.25 8.51
C PHE A 14 -13.80 -26.47 7.39
N MET A 15 -13.29 -27.17 6.37
CA MET A 15 -12.66 -26.53 5.21
C MET A 15 -13.68 -25.69 4.43
N GLN A 16 -14.89 -26.20 4.24
CA GLN A 16 -15.97 -25.46 3.59
C GLN A 16 -16.31 -24.19 4.37
N TRP A 17 -16.43 -24.24 5.70
CA TRP A 17 -16.66 -23.05 6.53
C TRP A 17 -15.53 -22.02 6.43
N LEU A 18 -14.27 -22.48 6.39
CA LEU A 18 -13.10 -21.60 6.34
C LEU A 18 -12.94 -20.86 5.00
N TYR A 19 -13.15 -21.58 3.89
CA TYR A 19 -12.88 -21.08 2.54
C TYR A 19 -14.13 -20.55 1.84
N LYS A 20 -15.33 -21.03 2.17
CA LYS A 20 -16.56 -20.48 1.60
C LYS A 20 -16.76 -19.08 2.19
N PRO A 21 -16.85 -18.02 1.36
CA PRO A 21 -17.14 -16.68 1.85
C PRO A 21 -18.57 -16.66 2.41
N GLY A 22 -18.67 -16.89 3.73
CA GLY A 22 -19.94 -16.80 4.45
C GLY A 22 -20.35 -15.36 4.74
N ILE A 23 -21.46 -15.22 5.44
CA ILE A 23 -22.03 -13.93 5.90
C ILE A 23 -20.96 -13.09 6.62
N LEU A 24 -20.02 -13.73 7.33
CA LEU A 24 -18.90 -13.06 8.01
C LEU A 24 -17.96 -12.31 7.05
N ARG A 25 -17.53 -12.90 5.94
CA ARG A 25 -16.68 -12.19 4.96
C ARG A 25 -17.46 -11.08 4.26
N ARG A 26 -18.75 -11.29 4.02
CA ARG A 26 -19.62 -10.30 3.37
C ARG A 26 -19.94 -9.10 4.27
N SER A 27 -20.02 -9.31 5.59
CA SER A 27 -20.24 -8.26 6.59
C SER A 27 -18.96 -7.51 6.97
N LEU A 28 -17.78 -8.02 6.62
CA LEU A 28 -16.52 -7.31 6.85
C LEU A 28 -16.46 -5.98 6.09
N TRP A 29 -16.94 -5.93 4.84
CA TRP A 29 -16.89 -4.72 4.03
C TRP A 29 -17.67 -3.53 4.61
N PRO A 30 -18.95 -3.65 5.01
CA PRO A 30 -19.66 -2.51 5.62
C PRO A 30 -19.01 -2.06 6.94
N LEU A 31 -18.50 -2.99 7.77
CA LEU A 31 -17.81 -2.67 9.02
C LEU A 31 -16.52 -1.87 8.76
N VAL A 32 -15.66 -2.36 7.86
CA VAL A 32 -14.42 -1.66 7.46
C VAL A 32 -14.74 -0.34 6.78
N ARG A 33 -15.78 -0.27 5.95
CA ARG A 33 -16.18 0.96 5.27
C ARG A 33 -16.61 2.05 6.26
N ILE A 34 -17.37 1.71 7.30
CA ILE A 34 -17.82 2.67 8.33
C ILE A 34 -16.67 3.04 9.27
N GLY A 35 -15.88 2.06 9.71
CA GLY A 35 -14.84 2.28 10.71
C GLY A 35 -13.52 2.85 10.16
N MET A 36 -13.16 2.51 8.92
CA MET A 36 -11.80 2.72 8.40
C MET A 36 -11.71 3.66 7.20
N LEU A 37 -12.78 3.82 6.41
CA LEU A 37 -12.72 4.58 5.16
C LEU A 37 -13.41 5.94 5.30
N ARG A 38 -12.78 7.00 4.79
CA ARG A 38 -13.43 8.32 4.65
C ARG A 38 -13.95 8.51 3.23
N LYS A 39 -15.16 9.09 3.13
CA LYS A 39 -15.72 9.57 1.87
C LYS A 39 -14.92 10.79 1.41
N LYS A 40 -14.40 10.76 0.19
CA LYS A 40 -13.72 11.88 -0.46
C LYS A 40 -14.33 12.08 -1.84
N GLU A 41 -14.58 13.33 -2.19
CA GLU A 41 -14.98 13.74 -3.54
C GLU A 41 -13.73 14.15 -4.31
N LEU A 42 -13.61 13.65 -5.54
CA LEU A 42 -12.54 14.03 -6.44
C LEU A 42 -12.91 15.24 -7.27
N THR A 43 -11.88 15.85 -7.87
CA THR A 43 -12.03 16.98 -8.78
C THR A 43 -12.85 16.63 -10.04
N ASP A 44 -13.03 15.34 -10.32
CA ASP A 44 -13.86 14.81 -11.41
C ASP A 44 -15.32 14.51 -10.98
N GLY A 45 -15.70 14.80 -9.74
CA GLY A 45 -17.04 14.53 -9.19
C GLY A 45 -17.28 13.08 -8.72
N ARG A 46 -16.28 12.19 -8.81
CA ARG A 46 -16.43 10.81 -8.33
C ARG A 46 -16.32 10.75 -6.81
N ILE A 47 -17.21 9.95 -6.21
CA ILE A 47 -17.18 9.64 -4.78
C ILE A 47 -16.35 8.38 -4.56
N VAL A 48 -15.32 8.49 -3.71
CA VAL A 48 -14.44 7.38 -3.37
C VAL A 48 -14.30 7.24 -1.86
N HIS A 49 -14.25 5.99 -1.39
CA HIS A 49 -13.97 5.66 0.01
C HIS A 49 -12.50 5.23 0.13
N ARG A 50 -11.68 6.03 0.79
CA ARG A 50 -10.23 5.79 0.94
C ARG A 50 -9.88 5.67 2.40
N MET A 51 -8.86 4.90 2.74
CA MET A 51 -8.27 5.02 4.07
C MET A 51 -7.83 6.47 4.28
N PRO A 52 -8.12 7.08 5.44
CA PRO A 52 -7.55 8.37 5.77
C PRO A 52 -6.04 8.19 5.83
N PHE A 53 -5.31 9.06 5.13
CA PHE A 53 -3.88 9.19 5.42
C PHE A 53 -3.76 9.61 6.88
N ARG A 54 -3.01 8.82 7.64
CA ARG A 54 -2.61 9.17 8.98
C ARG A 54 -1.93 10.55 8.94
N ARG A 55 -2.21 11.41 9.92
CA ARG A 55 -1.51 12.70 10.04
C ARG A 55 0.01 12.47 10.04
N SER A 56 0.77 13.35 9.38
CA SER A 56 2.22 13.29 9.41
C SER A 56 2.71 13.33 10.85
N LEU A 57 3.65 12.45 11.20
CA LEU A 57 4.40 12.59 12.45
C LEU A 57 5.44 13.68 12.30
N LYS A 58 5.92 14.16 13.44
CA LYS A 58 7.12 15.01 13.51
C LYS A 58 8.32 14.39 12.78
N ARG A 59 8.48 13.06 12.79
CA ARG A 59 9.55 12.35 12.06
C ARG A 59 9.33 12.26 10.54
N ASP A 60 8.08 12.40 10.09
CA ASP A 60 7.73 12.35 8.67
C ASP A 60 7.88 13.75 8.04
N VAL A 61 7.96 14.80 8.87
CA VAL A 61 8.27 16.17 8.46
C VAL A 61 9.80 16.29 8.42
N TRP A 62 10.37 16.03 7.24
CA TRP A 62 11.77 16.27 6.97
C TRP A 62 11.92 17.46 6.02
N GLU A 63 12.75 18.42 6.39
CA GLU A 63 13.15 19.53 5.53
C GLU A 63 14.49 19.20 4.88
N GLN A 64 14.58 19.41 3.57
CA GLN A 64 15.80 19.19 2.81
C GLN A 64 16.89 20.17 3.28
N SER A 65 18.10 19.66 3.49
CA SER A 65 19.26 20.53 3.75
C SER A 65 19.65 21.28 2.47
N GLN A 66 20.33 22.42 2.60
CA GLN A 66 20.87 23.17 1.45
C GLN A 66 21.71 22.29 0.53
N ARG A 67 22.53 21.41 1.11
CA ARG A 67 23.33 20.44 0.36
C ARG A 67 22.50 19.44 -0.43
N ALA A 68 21.33 19.04 0.07
CA ALA A 68 20.43 18.16 -0.68
C ALA A 68 19.83 18.88 -1.91
N TYR A 69 19.56 20.18 -1.81
CA TYR A 69 19.15 20.99 -2.97
C TYR A 69 20.27 21.11 -4.01
N GLU A 70 21.51 21.35 -3.58
CA GLU A 70 22.67 21.39 -4.48
C GLU A 70 22.84 20.07 -5.25
N ILE A 71 22.75 18.94 -4.54
CA ILE A 71 22.81 17.60 -5.15
C ILE A 71 21.66 17.42 -6.16
N ASN A 72 20.43 17.83 -5.82
CA ASN A 72 19.29 17.75 -6.73
C ASN A 72 19.54 18.52 -8.03
N GLU A 73 20.09 19.73 -7.97
CA GLU A 73 20.43 20.51 -9.16
C GLU A 73 21.55 19.85 -9.99
N GLN A 74 22.55 19.24 -9.35
CA GLN A 74 23.57 18.45 -10.05
C GLN A 74 22.95 17.29 -10.83
N TRP A 75 22.06 16.52 -10.18
CA TRP A 75 21.36 15.40 -10.82
C TRP A 75 20.46 15.85 -11.97
N LYS A 76 19.71 16.94 -11.81
CA LYS A 76 18.90 17.51 -12.91
C LYS A 76 19.77 17.95 -14.08
N SER A 77 20.93 18.54 -13.82
CA SER A 77 21.88 18.93 -14.87
C SER A 77 22.38 17.70 -15.64
N LYS A 78 22.77 16.64 -14.92
CA LYS A 78 23.22 15.38 -15.53
C LYS A 78 22.11 14.65 -16.29
N GLN A 79 20.88 14.65 -15.78
CA GLN A 79 19.74 14.04 -16.46
C GLN A 79 19.42 14.76 -17.79
N LYS A 80 19.56 16.09 -17.83
CA LYS A 80 19.39 16.87 -19.07
C LYS A 80 20.48 16.59 -20.11
N GLU A 81 21.67 16.17 -19.68
CA GLU A 81 22.80 15.85 -20.55
C GLU A 81 22.57 14.54 -21.36
N GLY A 82 21.69 13.65 -20.89
CA GLY A 82 21.28 12.43 -21.60
C GLY A 82 22.34 11.32 -21.63
N SER A 83 22.13 10.32 -22.50
CA SER A 83 22.88 9.05 -22.60
C SER A 83 24.33 9.15 -23.13
N SER A 84 25.00 10.30 -23.02
CA SER A 84 26.37 10.48 -23.50
C SER A 84 27.45 9.92 -22.55
N LEU A 85 27.08 9.54 -21.32
CA LEU A 85 27.96 8.84 -20.39
C LEU A 85 27.95 7.33 -20.68
N SER A 86 28.77 6.89 -21.64
CA SER A 86 29.20 5.49 -21.68
C SER A 86 30.18 5.26 -20.53
N PHE A 87 29.90 4.30 -19.64
CA PHE A 87 30.87 3.82 -18.66
C PHE A 87 32.15 3.41 -19.40
N GLY A 88 33.29 3.97 -19.01
CA GLY A 88 34.60 3.63 -19.59
C GLY A 88 35.18 2.40 -18.92
N GLU A 89 36.24 1.83 -19.51
CA GLU A 89 36.98 0.67 -18.95
C GLU A 89 37.58 0.94 -17.55
N GLU A 90 37.55 2.18 -17.08
CA GLU A 90 38.11 2.64 -15.80
C GLU A 90 37.13 2.47 -14.62
N ASP A 91 35.85 2.21 -14.90
CA ASP A 91 34.78 2.05 -13.90
C ASP A 91 34.51 0.55 -13.53
N ALA A 92 35.31 -0.39 -14.03
CA ALA A 92 35.20 -1.84 -13.79
C ALA A 92 36.31 -2.38 -12.88
#